data_AF-A0A2U1J944-F1
#
_entry.id   AF-A0A2U1J944-F1
#
_cell.length_a   1.000
_cell.length_b   1.000
_cell.length_c   1.000
_cell.angle_alpha   90.00
_cell.angle_beta   90.00
_cell.angle_gamma   90.00
#
_symmetry.space_group_name_H-M   'P 1'
#
loop_
_entity.id
_entity.type
_entity.pdbx_description
1 polymer ?
#
loop_
_entity_poly.entity_id
_entity_poly.type
_entity_poly.pdbx_seq_one_letter_code
_entity_poly.pdbx_strand_id
1 'polypeptide(L)'
;MTFDIRISQGLSNGIMQSPRTVNYEIKGDNTGATVDCTVITRKNDDSYSGSVSGSQIEAILKSIEDLTKLPMFETPVPQDVYGKDTSVMVRKDGKVLWAYGVTSGCTYDYEDQEGSDGIVYAVSDTQKNDFSSIINDLTSVGEAACNIK
;
A
#
# COMPACT_ATOMS: atom_id res chain seq x y z
N MET A 1 -1.22 -4.90 21.11
CA MET A 1 -0.57 -4.80 19.80
C MET A 1 -1.41 -3.87 18.96
N THR A 2 -0.84 -2.82 18.41
CA THR A 2 -1.53 -1.92 17.48
C THR A 2 -0.92 -2.00 16.09
N PHE A 3 -1.70 -1.67 15.07
CA PHE A 3 -1.24 -1.58 13.69
C PHE A 3 -1.83 -0.34 13.00
N ASP A 4 -1.11 0.11 11.98
CA ASP A 4 -1.49 1.20 11.07
C ASP A 4 -1.07 0.78 9.66
N ILE A 5 -2.03 0.67 8.76
CA ILE A 5 -1.82 0.29 7.36
C ILE A 5 -2.26 1.48 6.51
N ARG A 6 -1.36 1.95 5.64
CA ARG A 6 -1.67 2.96 4.63
C ARG A 6 -1.52 2.34 3.26
N ILE A 7 -2.56 2.44 2.43
CA ILE A 7 -2.57 1.94 1.06
C ILE A 7 -2.96 3.10 0.16
N SER A 8 -2.19 3.35 -0.89
CA SER A 8 -2.52 4.34 -1.92
C SER A 8 -2.50 3.66 -3.28
N GLN A 9 -3.64 3.63 -3.96
CA GLN A 9 -3.80 3.06 -5.30
C GLN A 9 -3.94 4.16 -6.35
N GLY A 10 -3.51 3.88 -7.59
CA GLY A 10 -3.59 4.84 -8.69
C GLY A 10 -2.48 5.88 -8.60
N LEU A 11 -1.24 5.45 -8.41
CA LEU A 11 -0.08 6.32 -8.21
C LEU A 11 0.53 6.81 -9.54
N SER A 12 0.19 6.18 -10.67
CA SER A 12 0.62 6.49 -12.03
C SER A 12 2.14 6.68 -12.20
N ASN A 13 2.79 5.78 -12.94
CA ASN A 13 4.19 5.95 -13.34
C ASN A 13 4.30 7.04 -14.42
N GLY A 14 4.81 8.23 -14.09
CA GLY A 14 5.20 9.27 -15.07
C GLY A 14 4.57 10.66 -14.85
N ILE A 15 4.61 11.50 -15.90
CA ILE A 15 4.19 12.93 -15.86
C ILE A 15 2.65 13.08 -15.74
N MET A 16 1.90 12.04 -16.10
CA MET A 16 0.43 12.09 -16.12
C MET A 16 -0.13 11.45 -14.84
N GLN A 17 -0.56 12.29 -13.90
CA GLN A 17 -1.24 11.83 -12.69
C GLN A 17 -2.47 10.98 -13.04
N SER A 18 -2.66 9.90 -12.27
CA SER A 18 -3.83 9.04 -12.35
C SER A 18 -5.11 9.89 -12.28
N PRO A 19 -6.12 9.60 -13.11
CA PRO A 19 -7.40 10.31 -13.03
C PRO A 19 -8.14 10.06 -11.71
N ARG A 20 -7.75 9.02 -10.95
CA ARG A 20 -8.32 8.65 -9.65
C ARG A 20 -7.26 7.98 -8.78
N THR A 21 -7.12 8.47 -7.55
CA THR A 21 -6.31 7.86 -6.49
C THR A 21 -7.22 7.50 -5.33
N VAL A 22 -7.02 6.33 -4.72
CA VAL A 22 -7.74 5.94 -3.50
C VAL A 22 -6.75 5.65 -2.40
N ASN A 23 -6.95 6.30 -1.27
CA ASN A 23 -6.17 6.09 -0.06
C ASN A 23 -7.02 5.35 0.97
N TYR A 24 -6.46 4.34 1.60
CA TYR A 24 -7.03 3.65 2.75
C TYR A 24 -6.04 3.78 3.92
N GLU A 25 -6.52 4.23 5.06
CA GLU A 25 -5.78 4.24 6.32
C GLU A 25 -6.55 3.37 7.33
N ILE A 26 -5.98 2.22 7.69
CA ILE A 26 -6.57 1.25 8.62
C ILE A 26 -5.77 1.28 9.91
N LYS A 27 -6.36 1.73 11.00
CA LYS A 27 -5.72 1.83 12.32
C LYS A 27 -6.49 1.03 13.34
N GLY A 28 -5.81 0.15 14.06
CA GLY A 28 -6.50 -0.68 15.05
C GLY A 28 -5.60 -1.60 15.86
N ASP A 29 -6.25 -2.59 16.45
CA ASP A 29 -5.64 -3.65 17.24
C ASP A 29 -6.35 -4.99 16.97
N ASN A 30 -6.09 -5.98 17.83
CA ASN A 30 -6.68 -7.31 17.72
C ASN A 30 -8.19 -7.38 18.01
N THR A 31 -8.83 -6.28 18.39
CA THR A 31 -10.26 -6.21 18.73
C THR A 31 -11.07 -5.47 17.67
N GLY A 32 -10.47 -4.50 17.00
CA GLY A 32 -11.14 -3.65 16.02
C GLY A 32 -10.21 -2.66 15.35
N ALA A 33 -10.69 -2.03 14.28
CA ALA A 33 -9.96 -0.99 13.58
C ALA A 33 -10.92 0.05 12.99
N THR A 34 -10.44 1.29 12.96
CA THR A 34 -11.03 2.37 12.14
C THR A 34 -10.42 2.29 10.75
N VAL A 35 -11.27 2.52 9.75
CA VAL A 35 -10.86 2.60 8.35
C VAL A 35 -11.25 3.98 7.84
N ASP A 36 -10.27 4.80 7.50
CA ASP A 36 -10.46 6.06 6.82
C ASP A 36 -10.11 5.87 5.34
N CYS A 37 -10.96 6.41 4.47
CA CYS A 37 -10.75 6.30 3.04
C CYS A 37 -10.88 7.67 2.37
N THR A 38 -9.98 7.96 1.43
CA THR A 38 -10.03 9.20 0.63
C THR A 38 -9.97 8.85 -0.85
N VAL A 39 -10.98 9.27 -1.60
CA VAL A 39 -11.02 9.17 -3.06
C VAL A 39 -10.67 10.54 -3.63
N ILE A 40 -9.53 10.61 -4.31
CA ILE A 40 -9.03 11.82 -4.94
C ILE A 40 -9.28 11.70 -6.44
N THR A 41 -9.93 12.70 -7.01
CA THR A 41 -10.14 12.82 -8.46
C THR A 41 -9.64 14.19 -8.93
N ARG A 42 -9.61 14.43 -10.25
CA ARG A 42 -9.24 15.75 -10.78
C ARG A 42 -10.15 16.90 -10.35
N LYS A 43 -11.34 16.62 -9.80
CA LYS A 43 -12.37 17.63 -9.53
C LYS A 43 -12.65 17.78 -8.04
N ASN A 44 -12.70 16.66 -7.31
CA ASN A 44 -13.13 16.59 -5.93
C ASN A 44 -12.30 15.56 -5.16
N ASP A 45 -12.25 15.76 -3.85
CA ASP A 45 -11.73 14.81 -2.87
C ASP A 45 -12.88 14.41 -1.92
N ASP A 46 -13.24 13.13 -1.92
CA ASP A 46 -14.28 12.58 -1.05
C ASP A 46 -13.64 11.77 0.07
N SER A 47 -14.08 11.99 1.32
CA SER A 47 -13.56 11.26 2.49
C SER A 47 -14.67 10.50 3.20
N TYR A 48 -14.35 9.27 3.58
CA TYR A 48 -15.24 8.31 4.22
C TYR A 48 -14.54 7.72 5.44
N SER A 49 -15.31 7.31 6.44
CA SER A 49 -14.78 6.63 7.61
C SER A 49 -15.73 5.52 8.03
N GLY A 50 -15.16 4.41 8.45
CA GLY A 50 -15.86 3.21 8.88
C GLY A 50 -15.10 2.49 9.98
N SER A 51 -15.66 1.38 10.44
CA SER A 51 -15.01 0.52 11.42
C SER A 51 -15.20 -0.94 11.07
N VAL A 52 -14.23 -1.76 11.45
CA VAL A 52 -14.22 -3.20 11.21
C VAL A 52 -13.90 -3.94 12.51
N SER A 53 -14.47 -5.12 12.66
CA SER A 53 -14.32 -5.97 13.85
C SER A 53 -14.51 -7.45 13.50
N GLY A 54 -14.24 -8.34 14.46
CA GLY A 54 -14.44 -9.77 14.28
C GLY A 54 -13.57 -10.37 13.17
N SER A 55 -14.16 -11.18 12.29
CA SER A 55 -13.43 -11.89 11.23
C SER A 55 -12.68 -10.99 10.24
N GLN A 56 -13.10 -9.73 10.08
CA GLN A 56 -12.39 -8.77 9.25
C GLN A 56 -11.02 -8.38 9.84
N ILE A 57 -10.91 -8.33 11.17
CA ILE A 57 -9.63 -8.07 11.85
C ILE A 57 -8.69 -9.25 11.69
N GLU A 58 -9.20 -10.47 11.80
CA GLU A 58 -8.40 -11.67 11.57
C GLU A 58 -7.84 -11.70 10.14
N ALA A 59 -8.66 -11.32 9.15
CA ALA A 59 -8.21 -11.18 7.77
C ALA A 59 -7.13 -10.09 7.61
N ILE A 60 -7.31 -8.91 8.21
CA ILE A 60 -6.31 -7.83 8.18
C ILE A 60 -4.99 -8.28 8.82
N LEU A 61 -5.04 -8.91 10.00
CA LEU A 61 -3.84 -9.40 10.70
C LEU A 61 -3.12 -10.47 9.87
N LYS A 62 -3.87 -11.36 9.23
CA LYS A 62 -3.31 -12.35 8.30
C LYS A 62 -2.64 -11.68 7.10
N SER A 63 -3.28 -10.67 6.48
CA SER A 63 -2.68 -9.89 5.39
C SER A 63 -1.40 -9.19 5.82
N ILE A 64 -1.34 -8.64 7.04
CA ILE A 64 -0.10 -8.06 7.60
C ILE A 64 1.00 -9.11 7.70
N GLU A 65 0.70 -10.29 8.23
CA GLU A 65 1.67 -11.39 8.32
C GLU A 65 2.14 -11.85 6.93
N ASP A 66 1.23 -11.94 5.97
CA ASP A 66 1.55 -12.36 4.60
C ASP A 66 2.41 -11.32 3.86
N LEU A 67 2.20 -10.01 4.09
CA LEU A 67 3.08 -8.96 3.56
C LEU A 67 4.52 -9.13 4.04
N THR A 68 4.74 -9.53 5.29
CA THR A 68 6.11 -9.72 5.82
C THR A 68 6.89 -10.87 5.16
N LYS A 69 6.20 -11.74 4.41
CA LYS A 69 6.81 -12.82 3.63
C LYS A 69 7.27 -12.35 2.24
N LEU A 70 6.81 -11.18 1.80
CA LEU A 70 7.22 -10.59 0.54
C LEU A 70 8.52 -9.79 0.71
N PRO A 71 9.37 -9.73 -0.33
CA PRO A 71 10.54 -8.87 -0.33
C PRO A 71 10.18 -7.42 0.01
N MET A 72 10.88 -6.87 0.99
CA MET A 72 10.93 -5.44 1.27
C MET A 72 12.22 -4.88 0.69
N PHE A 73 12.14 -3.72 0.03
CA PHE A 73 13.30 -3.07 -0.56
C PHE A 73 13.87 -2.03 0.40
N GLU A 74 15.19 -2.08 0.63
CA GLU A 74 15.89 -1.13 1.52
C GLU A 74 16.02 0.26 0.88
N THR A 75 15.98 0.31 -0.45
CA THR A 75 16.02 1.54 -1.25
C THR A 75 14.68 1.74 -1.97
N PRO A 76 14.29 2.99 -2.24
CA PRO A 76 13.12 3.27 -3.07
C PRO A 76 13.20 2.57 -4.42
N VAL A 77 12.10 1.92 -4.81
CA VAL A 77 12.01 1.24 -6.09
C VAL A 77 11.59 2.26 -7.15
N PRO A 78 12.35 2.44 -8.24
CA PRO A 78 12.06 3.46 -9.24
C PRO A 78 10.83 3.14 -10.11
N GLN A 79 10.33 1.90 -10.03
CA GLN A 79 9.22 1.40 -10.85
C GLN A 79 8.32 0.47 -10.06
N ASP A 80 7.09 0.30 -10.55
CA ASP A 80 6.15 -0.64 -9.94
C ASP A 80 6.51 -2.09 -10.27
N VAL A 81 7.27 -2.75 -9.37
CA VAL A 81 7.72 -4.13 -9.57
C VAL A 81 6.63 -5.18 -9.32
N TYR A 82 5.62 -4.82 -8.52
CA TYR A 82 4.47 -5.69 -8.26
C TYR A 82 3.33 -5.53 -9.28
N GLY A 83 3.34 -4.47 -10.10
CA GLY A 83 2.41 -4.27 -11.21
C GLY A 83 0.98 -3.94 -10.79
N LYS A 84 0.80 -3.28 -9.64
CA LYS A 84 -0.50 -2.96 -9.04
C LYS A 84 -0.78 -1.47 -8.87
N ASP A 85 0.15 -0.61 -9.27
CA ASP A 85 0.03 0.84 -9.14
C ASP A 85 -0.37 1.26 -7.70
N THR A 86 0.25 0.60 -6.72
CA THR A 86 -0.14 0.67 -5.31
C THR A 86 1.10 0.85 -4.43
N SER A 87 1.05 1.80 -3.49
CA SER A 87 1.98 1.87 -2.35
C SER A 87 1.28 1.41 -1.09
N VAL A 88 2.07 0.82 -0.18
CA VAL A 88 1.63 0.28 1.09
C VAL A 88 2.68 0.55 2.13
N MET A 89 2.25 1.00 3.30
CA MET A 89 3.09 1.05 4.49
C MET A 89 2.32 0.39 5.64
N VAL A 90 2.96 -0.58 6.27
CA VAL A 90 2.46 -1.24 7.47
C VAL A 90 3.35 -0.86 8.64
N ARG A 91 2.73 -0.34 9.70
CA ARG A 91 3.37 -0.15 10.99
C ARG A 91 2.72 -1.04 12.02
N LYS A 92 3.56 -1.59 12.90
CA LYS A 92 3.14 -2.36 14.07
C LYS A 92 3.79 -1.75 15.30
N ASP A 93 2.96 -1.42 16.29
CA ASP A 93 3.38 -0.74 17.52
C ASP A 93 4.24 0.51 17.22
N GLY A 94 3.84 1.29 16.20
CA GLY A 94 4.50 2.54 15.76
C GLY A 94 5.75 2.37 14.90
N LYS A 95 6.25 1.15 14.69
CA LYS A 95 7.43 0.87 13.87
C LYS A 95 7.05 0.34 12.51
N VAL A 96 7.78 0.75 11.46
CA VAL A 96 7.59 0.18 10.12
C VAL A 96 7.91 -1.31 10.16
N LEU A 97 6.91 -2.12 9.84
CA LEU A 97 7.03 -3.57 9.75
C LEU A 97 7.30 -3.99 8.31
N TRP A 98 6.62 -3.34 7.35
CA TRP A 98 6.78 -3.59 5.94
C TRP A 98 6.37 -2.34 5.15
N ALA A 99 7.06 -2.03 4.07
CA ALA A 99 6.67 -0.95 3.18
C ALA A 99 7.09 -1.24 1.74
N TYR A 100 6.23 -0.81 0.84
CA TYR A 100 6.48 -0.77 -0.59
C TYR A 100 5.85 0.49 -1.16
N GLY A 101 6.55 1.20 -2.01
CA GLY A 101 5.98 2.34 -2.68
C GLY A 101 6.80 2.72 -3.88
N VAL A 102 6.09 3.17 -4.92
CA VAL A 102 6.70 3.85 -6.05
C VAL A 102 6.91 5.30 -5.65
N THR A 103 8.15 5.78 -5.76
CA THR A 103 8.42 7.22 -5.70
C THR A 103 8.22 7.80 -7.10
N SER A 104 7.09 8.43 -7.36
CA SER A 104 6.92 9.27 -8.55
C SER A 104 7.44 10.67 -8.24
N GLY A 105 8.69 10.95 -8.62
CA GLY A 105 9.27 12.28 -8.49
C GLY A 105 10.74 12.33 -8.88
N CYS A 106 11.11 13.32 -9.69
CA CYS A 106 12.49 13.67 -10.08
C CYS A 106 13.35 14.19 -8.90
N THR A 107 13.04 13.79 -7.66
CA THR A 107 13.68 14.26 -6.43
C THR A 107 14.68 13.26 -5.85
N TYR A 108 14.83 12.08 -6.45
CA TYR A 108 16.06 11.33 -6.34
C TYR A 108 16.96 11.77 -7.48
N ASP A 109 17.96 12.60 -7.17
CA ASP A 109 19.13 12.76 -8.03
C ASP A 109 19.77 11.38 -8.17
N TYR A 110 19.39 10.68 -9.23
CA TYR A 110 20.06 9.47 -9.70
C TYR A 110 21.49 9.78 -10.19
N GLU A 111 21.93 11.05 -10.13
CA GLU A 111 23.19 11.53 -10.68
C GLU A 111 24.42 11.23 -9.80
N ASP A 112 24.27 10.76 -8.56
CA ASP A 112 25.38 10.52 -7.63
C ASP A 112 25.58 9.04 -7.21
N GLN A 113 25.14 8.08 -8.02
CA GLN A 113 25.61 6.69 -7.91
C GLN A 113 26.42 6.27 -9.14
N GLU A 114 27.68 6.72 -9.18
CA GLU A 114 28.76 5.98 -9.85
C GLU A 114 28.78 4.55 -9.26
N GLY A 115 27.97 3.65 -9.84
CA GLY A 115 27.83 2.27 -9.37
C GLY A 115 26.45 1.63 -9.50
N SER A 116 25.40 2.35 -9.93
CA SER A 116 24.03 1.80 -10.03
C SER A 116 23.74 0.95 -11.28
N ASP A 117 24.78 0.51 -12.00
CA ASP A 117 24.67 -0.61 -12.94
C ASP A 117 24.59 -1.92 -12.11
N GLY A 118 23.37 -2.31 -11.68
CA GLY A 118 23.17 -3.68 -11.18
C GLY A 118 22.07 -3.95 -10.15
N ILE A 119 21.32 -2.96 -9.64
CA ILE A 119 20.22 -3.28 -8.71
C ILE A 119 19.00 -3.77 -9.52
N VAL A 120 18.92 -5.09 -9.70
CA VAL A 120 17.75 -5.75 -10.28
C VAL A 120 16.71 -5.92 -9.19
N TYR A 121 15.66 -5.09 -9.22
CA TYR A 121 14.47 -5.29 -8.41
C TYR A 121 13.61 -6.40 -9.05
N ALA A 122 13.94 -7.66 -8.77
CA ALA A 122 13.20 -8.82 -9.27
C ALA A 122 12.24 -9.38 -8.21
N VAL A 123 10.97 -9.50 -8.57
CA VAL A 123 9.97 -10.29 -7.86
C VAL A 123 9.41 -11.35 -8.80
N SER A 124 9.27 -12.57 -8.29
CA SER A 124 8.67 -13.69 -9.03
C SER A 124 7.19 -13.46 -9.30
N ASP A 125 6.62 -14.15 -10.29
CA ASP A 125 5.18 -14.06 -10.56
C ASP A 125 4.35 -14.55 -9.36
N THR A 126 4.84 -15.52 -8.59
CA THR A 126 4.22 -15.93 -7.33
C THR A 126 4.15 -14.76 -6.35
N GLN A 127 5.25 -14.03 -6.13
CA GLN A 127 5.27 -12.86 -5.24
C GLN A 127 4.37 -11.73 -5.74
N LYS A 128 4.27 -11.52 -7.06
CA LYS A 128 3.32 -10.57 -7.65
C LYS A 128 1.88 -10.97 -7.38
N ASN A 129 1.55 -12.25 -7.54
CA ASN A 129 0.22 -12.78 -7.28
C ASN A 129 -0.14 -12.73 -5.79
N ASP A 130 0.82 -13.05 -4.91
CA ASP A 130 0.64 -12.97 -3.46
C ASP A 130 0.39 -11.51 -3.05
N PHE A 131 1.24 -10.57 -3.49
CA PHE A 131 1.01 -9.14 -3.27
C PHE A 131 -0.36 -8.72 -3.76
N SER A 132 -0.72 -9.12 -4.98
CA SER A 132 -2.01 -8.82 -5.59
C SER A 132 -3.19 -9.29 -4.74
N SER A 133 -3.13 -10.52 -4.24
CA SER A 133 -4.17 -11.08 -3.37
C SER A 133 -4.27 -10.30 -2.07
N ILE A 134 -3.14 -10.04 -1.43
CA ILE A 134 -3.10 -9.34 -0.14
C ILE A 134 -3.66 -7.91 -0.27
N ILE A 135 -3.29 -7.19 -1.33
CA ILE A 135 -3.82 -5.84 -1.57
C ILE A 135 -5.32 -5.88 -1.80
N ASN A 136 -5.80 -6.81 -2.65
CA ASN A 136 -7.23 -6.94 -2.90
C ASN A 136 -8.00 -7.22 -1.59
N ASP A 137 -7.49 -8.11 -0.72
CA ASP A 137 -8.12 -8.41 0.56
C ASP A 137 -8.21 -7.17 1.46
N LEU A 138 -7.10 -6.43 1.61
CA LEU A 138 -7.04 -5.23 2.42
C LEU A 138 -7.95 -4.12 1.88
N THR A 139 -7.95 -3.90 0.56
CA THR A 139 -8.77 -2.84 -0.06
C THR A 139 -10.24 -3.20 -0.06
N SER A 140 -10.61 -4.48 -0.22
CA SER A 140 -12.01 -4.92 -0.10
C SER A 140 -12.56 -4.70 1.30
N VAL A 141 -11.75 -4.87 2.35
CA VAL A 141 -12.14 -4.48 3.72
C VAL A 141 -12.37 -2.97 3.81
N GLY A 142 -11.47 -2.17 3.23
CA GLY A 142 -11.61 -0.72 3.21
C GLY A 142 -12.83 -0.22 2.45
N GLU A 143 -13.09 -0.75 1.26
CA GLU A 143 -14.27 -0.46 0.43
C GLU A 143 -15.57 -0.78 1.16
N ALA A 144 -15.65 -1.96 1.78
CA ALA A 144 -16.81 -2.38 2.56
C ALA A 144 -17.04 -1.48 3.78
N ALA A 145 -15.98 -1.11 4.51
CA ALA A 145 -16.08 -0.26 5.69
C ALA A 145 -16.51 1.17 5.33
N CYS A 146 -15.95 1.73 4.26
CA CYS A 146 -16.17 3.11 3.84
C CYS A 146 -17.38 3.29 2.91
N ASN A 147 -18.03 2.20 2.47
CA ASN A 147 -19.11 2.21 1.48
C ASN A 147 -18.75 2.96 0.18
N ILE A 148 -17.49 2.87 -0.24
CA ILE A 148 -17.03 3.47 -1.49
C ILE A 148 -17.56 2.59 -2.63
N LYS A 149 -18.36 3.18 -3.53
CA LYS A 149 -18.88 2.54 -4.73
C LYS A 149 -18.04 2.88 -5.96
#